data_AF-A0AAU2TN33-F1
#
_entry.id   AF-A0AAU2TN33-F1
#
_cell.length_a   1.000
_cell.length_b   1.000
_cell.length_c   1.000
_cell.angle_alpha   90.00
_cell.angle_beta   90.00
_cell.angle_gamma   90.00
#
_symmetry.space_group_name_H-M   'P 1'
#
loop_
_entity.id
_entity.type
_entity.pdbx_description
1 polymer ?
#
loop_
_entity_poly.entity_id
_entity_poly.type
_entity_poly.pdbx_seq_one_letter_code
_entity_poly.pdbx_strand_id
1 'polypeptide(L)'
;MDELRFDAGRICLDLLATAHPLERLDAVAPLCAWIRGCGLVPPDTPLTHADASWPPAFRELRRNTGQLVHGWLTRHDAGSYDLALARVNDAARAVPPAPRAVRGEDGGLVRELAGPPACVALLAAVARDAVELLTDPVARAGLRQCAGDNCPIVYVDMSRGRRRRWCSSEVCGNRERVARHRRRAALASRT
;
A
#
# COMPACT_ATOMS: atom_id res chain seq x y z
N MET A 1 6.71 -3.58 18.16
CA MET A 1 6.24 -2.27 17.67
C MET A 1 5.80 -2.54 16.25
N ASP A 2 4.49 -2.55 15.98
CA ASP A 2 3.96 -3.01 14.70
C ASP A 2 4.37 -2.05 13.59
N GLU A 3 5.27 -2.50 12.71
CA GLU A 3 5.94 -1.69 11.69
C GLU A 3 5.09 -1.54 10.42
N LEU A 4 5.10 -0.35 9.81
CA LEU A 4 4.43 -0.09 8.53
C LEU A 4 5.03 -0.99 7.43
N ARG A 5 4.20 -1.42 6.49
CA ARG A 5 4.59 -2.41 5.47
C ARG A 5 4.53 -1.79 4.08
N PHE A 6 5.62 -1.95 3.33
CA PHE A 6 5.78 -1.40 1.96
C PHE A 6 6.15 -2.49 0.93
N ASP A 7 5.85 -3.75 1.26
CA ASP A 7 6.22 -4.91 0.45
C ASP A 7 5.22 -5.23 -0.67
N ALA A 8 4.10 -4.51 -0.78
CA ALA A 8 3.01 -4.91 -1.68
C ALA A 8 3.32 -4.61 -3.16
N GLY A 9 4.36 -3.81 -3.43
CA GLY A 9 4.90 -3.53 -4.76
C GLY A 9 4.19 -2.40 -5.50
N ARG A 10 3.18 -1.77 -4.88
CA ARG A 10 2.46 -0.57 -5.35
C ARG A 10 1.96 0.20 -4.13
N ILE A 11 2.01 1.53 -4.19
CA ILE A 11 1.65 2.42 -3.07
C ILE A 11 0.18 2.22 -2.66
N CYS A 12 -0.72 2.06 -3.64
CA CYS A 12 -2.13 1.80 -3.38
C CYS A 12 -2.37 0.48 -2.62
N LEU A 13 -1.54 -0.54 -2.84
CA LEU A 13 -1.60 -1.81 -2.11
C LEU A 13 -0.93 -1.73 -0.74
N ASP A 14 0.14 -0.94 -0.61
CA ASP A 14 0.74 -0.63 0.68
C ASP A 14 -0.25 0.16 1.56
N LEU A 15 -1.10 0.99 0.96
CA LEU A 15 -2.22 1.63 1.66
C LEU A 15 -3.20 0.58 2.18
N LEU A 16 -3.57 -0.44 1.38
CA LEU A 16 -4.43 -1.54 1.85
C LEU A 16 -3.81 -2.30 3.03
N ALA A 17 -2.50 -2.53 2.98
CA ALA A 17 -1.77 -3.24 4.03
C ALA A 17 -1.82 -2.53 5.40
N THR A 18 -2.13 -1.23 5.45
CA THR A 18 -2.26 -0.48 6.71
C THR A 18 -3.46 -0.91 7.57
N ALA A 19 -4.39 -1.70 7.04
CA ALA A 19 -5.55 -2.21 7.78
C ALA A 19 -5.29 -3.55 8.50
N HIS A 20 -4.11 -4.15 8.34
CA HIS A 20 -3.81 -5.48 8.85
C HIS A 20 -2.42 -5.54 9.54
N PRO A 21 -2.30 -6.22 10.70
CA PRO A 21 -3.35 -6.92 11.44
C PRO A 21 -4.32 -6.01 12.19
N LEU A 22 -3.98 -4.74 12.36
CA LEU A 22 -4.76 -3.72 13.04
C LEU A 22 -4.79 -2.45 12.18
N GLU A 23 -5.70 -1.52 12.49
CA GLU A 23 -5.71 -0.17 11.89
C GLU A 23 -4.44 0.59 12.27
N ARG A 24 -3.73 1.15 11.27
CA ARG A 24 -2.48 1.91 11.46
C ARG A 24 -2.59 3.38 11.07
N LEU A 25 -3.71 3.81 10.49
CA LEU A 25 -3.97 5.18 10.05
C LEU A 25 -5.10 5.81 10.87
N ASP A 26 -5.04 5.66 12.19
CA ASP A 26 -6.00 6.20 13.16
C ASP A 26 -5.64 7.63 13.63
N ALA A 27 -4.38 8.06 13.45
CA ALA A 27 -3.89 9.37 13.82
C ALA A 27 -3.00 10.02 12.74
N VAL A 28 -2.73 11.32 12.88
CA VAL A 28 -1.92 12.10 11.92
C VAL A 28 -0.47 11.64 11.87
N ALA A 29 0.16 11.42 13.02
CA ALA A 29 1.57 11.01 13.09
C ALA A 29 1.89 9.72 12.32
N PRO A 30 1.17 8.59 12.52
CA PRO A 30 1.43 7.37 11.75
C PRO A 30 1.07 7.52 10.27
N LEU A 31 0.09 8.36 9.91
CA LEU A 31 -0.17 8.69 8.51
C LEU A 31 1.02 9.44 7.87
N CYS A 32 1.58 10.46 8.54
CA CYS A 32 2.76 11.16 8.05
C CYS A 32 3.97 10.22 7.91
N ALA A 33 4.15 9.29 8.85
CA ALA A 33 5.18 8.25 8.75
C ALA A 33 4.95 7.34 7.54
N TRP A 34 3.70 6.94 7.26
CA TRP A 34 3.36 6.14 6.08
C TRP A 34 3.57 6.91 4.77
N ILE A 35 3.15 8.16 4.68
CA ILE A 35 3.32 9.04 3.51
C ILE A 35 4.81 9.15 3.12
N ARG A 36 5.71 9.28 4.09
CA ARG A 36 7.16 9.30 3.86
C ARG A 36 7.69 7.90 3.53
N GLY A 37 7.27 6.89 4.30
CA GLY A 37 7.76 5.51 4.16
C GLY A 37 7.43 4.87 2.81
N CYS A 38 6.28 5.19 2.20
CA CYS A 38 5.93 4.71 0.86
C CYS A 38 6.53 5.57 -0.28
N GLY A 39 7.29 6.62 0.03
CA GLY A 39 7.96 7.47 -0.95
C GLY A 39 7.04 8.47 -1.69
N LEU A 40 5.81 8.66 -1.20
CA LEU A 40 4.85 9.62 -1.78
C LEU A 40 5.43 11.05 -1.78
N VAL A 41 6.22 11.35 -0.74
CA VAL A 41 7.01 12.57 -0.58
C VAL A 41 8.47 12.20 -0.22
N PRO A 42 9.45 13.07 -0.49
CA PRO A 42 10.81 12.89 0.03
C PRO A 42 10.86 12.73 1.56
N PRO A 43 11.82 11.96 2.13
CA PRO A 43 11.86 11.62 3.56
C PRO A 43 11.73 12.81 4.51
N ASP A 44 12.41 13.92 4.19
CA ASP A 44 12.48 15.11 5.06
C ASP A 44 11.38 16.14 4.76
N THR A 45 10.38 15.78 3.95
CA THR A 45 9.28 16.70 3.62
C THR A 45 8.50 17.07 4.88
N PRO A 46 8.38 18.37 5.22
CA PRO A 46 7.57 18.80 6.35
C PRO A 46 6.08 18.57 6.04
N LEU A 47 5.39 17.96 7.02
CA LEU A 47 3.95 17.69 6.98
C LEU A 47 3.25 18.27 8.22
N THR A 48 3.78 19.36 8.77
CA THR A 48 3.27 20.01 9.99
C THR A 48 1.88 20.61 9.82
N HIS A 49 1.46 20.84 8.58
CA HIS A 49 0.11 21.27 8.21
C HIS A 49 -0.89 20.13 8.06
N ALA A 50 -0.48 18.88 8.28
CA ALA A 50 -1.41 17.75 8.31
C ALA A 50 -2.32 17.83 9.55
N ASP A 51 -3.61 17.62 9.35
CA ASP A 51 -4.63 17.75 10.40
C ASP A 51 -5.46 16.48 10.55
N ALA A 52 -6.38 16.49 11.53
CA ALA A 52 -7.22 15.35 11.89
C ALA A 52 -8.16 14.86 10.76
N SER A 53 -8.36 15.63 9.70
CA SER A 53 -9.15 15.22 8.54
C SER A 53 -8.40 14.28 7.58
N TRP A 54 -7.06 14.25 7.63
CA TRP A 54 -6.28 13.44 6.69
C TRP A 54 -6.47 11.93 6.91
N PRO A 55 -6.33 11.36 8.13
CA PRO A 55 -6.49 9.92 8.35
C PRO A 55 -7.84 9.34 7.86
N PRO A 56 -9.01 9.93 8.16
CA PRO A 56 -10.27 9.40 7.62
C PRO A 56 -10.34 9.46 6.08
N ALA A 57 -9.77 10.48 5.44
CA ALA A 57 -9.76 10.58 3.98
C ALA A 57 -8.90 9.48 3.33
N PHE A 58 -7.72 9.20 3.88
CA PHE A 58 -6.88 8.08 3.42
C PHE A 58 -7.55 6.72 3.68
N ARG A 59 -8.22 6.54 4.82
CA ARG A 59 -8.97 5.31 5.11
C ARG A 59 -10.16 5.14 4.16
N GLU A 60 -10.79 6.22 3.72
CA GLU A 60 -11.84 6.15 2.70
C GLU A 60 -11.29 5.72 1.34
N LEU A 61 -10.21 6.34 0.87
CA LEU A 61 -9.54 5.91 -0.35
C LEU A 61 -9.11 4.44 -0.26
N ARG A 62 -8.54 4.02 0.87
CA ARG A 62 -8.18 2.63 1.16
C ARG A 62 -9.37 1.68 1.01
N ARG A 63 -10.55 2.03 1.54
CA ARG A 63 -11.75 1.19 1.41
C ARG A 63 -12.18 1.07 -0.06
N ASN A 64 -12.23 2.17 -0.80
CA ASN A 64 -12.62 2.16 -2.21
C ASN A 64 -11.63 1.35 -3.05
N THR A 65 -10.33 1.57 -2.89
CA THR A 65 -9.27 0.77 -3.55
C THR A 65 -9.36 -0.71 -3.16
N GLY A 66 -9.65 -1.00 -1.89
CA GLY A 66 -9.82 -2.35 -1.38
C GLY A 66 -10.95 -3.08 -2.09
N GLN A 67 -12.11 -2.44 -2.24
CA GLN A 67 -13.23 -2.99 -3.01
C GLN A 67 -12.77 -3.32 -4.44
N LEU A 68 -12.18 -2.35 -5.16
CA LEU A 68 -11.74 -2.58 -6.55
C LEU A 68 -10.77 -3.77 -6.70
N VAL A 69 -9.76 -3.85 -5.83
CA VAL A 69 -8.72 -4.88 -5.87
C VAL A 69 -9.25 -6.27 -5.52
N HIS A 70 -10.11 -6.40 -4.50
CA HIS A 70 -10.69 -7.70 -4.15
C HIS A 70 -11.65 -8.19 -5.23
N GLY A 71 -12.21 -7.27 -6.01
CA GLY A 71 -13.18 -7.56 -7.04
C GLY A 71 -12.83 -8.21 -8.33
N TRP A 72 -11.98 -7.52 -9.06
CA TRP A 72 -10.62 -7.96 -8.96
C TRP A 72 -10.45 -9.50 -9.02
N LEU A 73 -10.22 -10.03 -7.83
CA LEU A 73 -9.86 -11.40 -7.55
C LEU A 73 -11.07 -12.34 -7.43
N THR A 74 -12.22 -11.87 -6.90
CA THR A 74 -13.32 -12.77 -6.49
C THR A 74 -14.55 -12.77 -7.39
N ARG A 75 -14.61 -11.91 -8.43
CA ARG A 75 -15.81 -11.60 -9.24
C ARG A 75 -16.95 -11.02 -8.38
N HIS A 76 -17.49 -9.87 -8.76
CA HIS A 76 -18.16 -8.94 -7.84
C HIS A 76 -19.67 -8.79 -7.96
N ASP A 77 -20.27 -8.21 -6.90
CA ASP A 77 -21.49 -7.40 -6.94
C ASP A 77 -21.22 -6.05 -7.64
N ALA A 78 -21.97 -5.77 -8.72
CA ALA A 78 -21.69 -4.64 -9.62
C ALA A 78 -21.89 -3.27 -8.94
N GLY A 79 -22.87 -3.13 -8.04
CA GLY A 79 -23.25 -1.83 -7.47
C GLY A 79 -22.17 -1.21 -6.57
N SER A 80 -21.60 -1.98 -5.65
CA SER A 80 -20.52 -1.48 -4.78
C SER A 80 -19.23 -1.21 -5.56
N TYR A 81 -18.96 -1.98 -6.61
CA TYR A 81 -17.76 -1.82 -7.42
C TYR A 81 -17.78 -0.51 -8.21
N ASP A 82 -18.89 -0.19 -8.86
CA ASP A 82 -19.01 1.01 -9.68
C ASP A 82 -18.91 2.29 -8.85
N LEU A 83 -19.49 2.30 -7.64
CA LEU A 83 -19.35 3.42 -6.72
C LEU A 83 -17.90 3.62 -6.26
N ALA A 84 -17.20 2.54 -5.92
CA ALA A 84 -15.78 2.61 -5.55
C ALA A 84 -14.92 3.11 -6.72
N LEU A 85 -15.25 2.67 -7.94
CA LEU A 85 -14.56 3.07 -9.16
C LEU A 85 -14.72 4.57 -9.41
N ALA A 86 -15.95 5.08 -9.31
CA ALA A 86 -16.22 6.52 -9.42
C ALA A 86 -15.42 7.33 -8.40
N ARG A 87 -15.42 6.91 -7.11
CA ARG A 87 -14.68 7.61 -6.04
C ARG A 87 -13.17 7.62 -6.23
N VAL A 88 -12.59 6.50 -6.69
CA VAL A 88 -11.14 6.43 -6.99
C VAL A 88 -10.82 7.32 -8.19
N ASN A 89 -11.62 7.28 -9.25
CA ASN A 89 -11.44 8.13 -10.42
C ASN A 89 -11.55 9.62 -10.05
N ASP A 90 -12.53 10.01 -9.24
CA ASP A 90 -12.67 11.39 -8.77
C ASP A 90 -11.46 11.85 -7.95
N ALA A 91 -10.96 11.02 -7.03
CA ALA A 91 -9.74 11.31 -6.29
C ALA A 91 -8.52 11.49 -7.22
N ALA A 92 -8.41 10.68 -8.28
CA ALA A 92 -7.31 10.75 -9.23
C ALA A 92 -7.29 12.03 -10.10
N ARG A 93 -8.40 12.79 -10.17
CA ARG A 93 -8.50 14.02 -10.99
C ARG A 93 -7.65 15.16 -10.46
N ALA A 94 -7.43 15.27 -9.16
CA ALA A 94 -6.60 16.32 -8.59
C ALA A 94 -5.13 16.18 -9.02
N VAL A 95 -4.38 17.28 -8.96
CA VAL A 95 -2.97 17.33 -9.39
C VAL A 95 -2.07 16.79 -8.25
N PRO A 96 -1.28 15.73 -8.48
CA PRO A 96 -0.32 15.22 -7.51
C PRO A 96 0.77 16.24 -7.16
N PRO A 97 1.49 16.07 -6.04
CA PRO A 97 2.59 16.94 -5.68
C PRO A 97 3.64 17.02 -6.79
N ALA A 98 3.93 18.23 -7.26
CA ALA A 98 4.89 18.43 -8.34
C ALA A 98 6.33 18.20 -7.85
N PRO A 99 7.10 17.28 -8.45
CA PRO A 99 8.49 17.09 -8.10
C PRO A 99 9.36 18.25 -8.61
N ARG A 100 10.43 18.56 -7.89
CA ARG A 100 11.47 19.51 -8.27
C ARG A 100 12.83 18.91 -7.98
N ALA A 101 13.77 19.00 -8.91
CA ALA A 101 15.17 18.65 -8.65
C ALA A 101 15.91 19.88 -8.12
N VAL A 102 16.68 19.71 -7.04
CA VAL A 102 17.56 20.74 -6.48
C VAL A 102 18.95 20.16 -6.24
N ARG A 103 19.97 21.02 -6.08
CA ARG A 103 21.32 20.56 -5.73
C ARG A 103 21.41 20.26 -4.24
N GLY A 104 21.91 19.07 -3.91
CA GLY A 104 22.28 18.68 -2.54
C GLY A 104 23.65 19.20 -2.14
N GLU A 105 24.01 18.99 -0.87
CA GLU A 105 25.29 19.42 -0.27
C GLU A 105 26.51 18.77 -0.93
N ASP A 106 26.35 17.54 -1.43
CA ASP A 106 27.37 16.79 -2.15
C ASP A 106 27.49 17.17 -3.65
N GLY A 107 26.71 18.17 -4.09
CA GLY A 107 26.63 18.60 -5.48
C GLY A 107 25.74 17.73 -6.37
N GLY A 108 25.20 16.62 -5.83
CA GLY A 108 24.24 15.75 -6.49
C GLY A 108 22.85 16.38 -6.63
N LEU A 109 21.94 15.71 -7.35
CA LEU A 109 20.53 16.12 -7.44
C LEU A 109 19.68 15.36 -6.43
N VAL A 110 18.95 16.11 -5.61
CA VAL A 110 17.94 15.56 -4.70
C VAL A 110 16.54 15.98 -5.15
N ARG A 111 15.55 15.11 -4.87
CA ARG A 111 14.14 15.38 -5.17
C ARG A 111 13.52 16.15 -4.00
N GLU A 112 12.91 17.28 -4.33
CA GLU A 112 12.00 18.04 -3.49
C GLU A 112 10.61 18.11 -4.11
N LEU A 113 9.67 18.71 -3.39
CA LEU A 113 8.36 19.11 -3.93
C LEU A 113 8.38 20.62 -4.20
N ALA A 114 7.65 21.07 -5.23
CA ALA A 114 7.54 22.48 -5.56
C ALA A 114 6.90 23.33 -4.44
N GLY A 115 6.20 22.69 -3.50
CA GLY A 115 5.64 23.30 -2.29
C GLY A 115 5.05 22.23 -1.35
N PRO A 116 4.53 22.65 -0.18
CA PRO A 116 3.89 21.74 0.77
C PRO A 116 2.72 20.99 0.12
N PRO A 117 2.66 19.66 0.18
CA PRO A 117 1.61 18.90 -0.47
C PRO A 117 0.29 19.01 0.31
N ALA A 118 -0.80 19.33 -0.39
CA ALA A 118 -2.15 19.26 0.18
C ALA A 118 -2.63 17.80 0.28
N CYS A 119 -3.54 17.53 1.22
CA CYS A 119 -4.13 16.18 1.41
C CYS A 119 -4.70 15.61 0.10
N VAL A 120 -5.48 16.42 -0.62
CA VAL A 120 -6.10 16.03 -1.89
C VAL A 120 -5.06 15.67 -2.98
N ALA A 121 -3.90 16.32 -3.00
CA ALA A 121 -2.84 16.01 -3.96
C ALA A 121 -2.19 14.66 -3.65
N LEU A 122 -1.98 14.35 -2.37
CA LEU A 122 -1.44 13.06 -1.93
C LEU A 122 -2.43 11.91 -2.19
N LEU A 123 -3.73 12.13 -1.91
CA LEU A 123 -4.79 11.17 -2.25
C LEU A 123 -4.84 10.92 -3.76
N ALA A 124 -4.69 11.97 -4.59
CA ALA A 124 -4.66 11.84 -6.04
C ALA A 124 -3.48 11.00 -6.52
N ALA A 125 -2.30 11.16 -5.92
CA ALA A 125 -1.13 10.34 -6.26
C ALA A 125 -1.38 8.84 -5.98
N VAL A 126 -1.97 8.50 -4.83
CA VAL A 126 -2.31 7.11 -4.49
C VAL A 126 -3.46 6.57 -5.37
N ALA A 127 -4.47 7.39 -5.65
CA ALA A 127 -5.59 7.02 -6.51
C ALA A 127 -5.14 6.76 -7.96
N ARG A 128 -4.22 7.59 -8.49
CA ARG A 128 -3.62 7.36 -9.81
C ARG A 128 -2.82 6.07 -9.87
N ASP A 129 -2.04 5.75 -8.82
CA ASP A 129 -1.35 4.47 -8.73
C ASP A 129 -2.31 3.27 -8.76
N ALA A 130 -3.48 3.39 -8.11
CA ALA A 130 -4.53 2.37 -8.16
C ALA A 130 -5.14 2.24 -9.58
N VAL A 131 -5.42 3.37 -10.24
CA VAL A 131 -5.92 3.37 -11.62
C VAL A 131 -4.92 2.70 -12.55
N GLU A 132 -3.66 3.13 -12.52
CA GLU A 132 -2.59 2.56 -13.34
C GLU A 132 -2.46 1.05 -13.13
N LEU A 133 -2.45 0.58 -11.88
CA LEU A 133 -2.40 -0.84 -11.53
C LEU A 133 -3.58 -1.62 -12.14
N LEU A 134 -4.80 -1.10 -12.03
CA LEU A 134 -6.02 -1.82 -12.44
C LEU A 134 -6.26 -1.74 -13.95
N THR A 135 -5.68 -0.76 -14.64
CA THR A 135 -5.77 -0.61 -16.09
C THR A 135 -4.61 -1.26 -16.84
N ASP A 136 -3.47 -1.50 -16.20
CA ASP A 136 -2.34 -2.23 -16.79
C ASP A 136 -2.58 -3.76 -16.72
N PRO A 137 -2.75 -4.45 -17.87
CA PRO A 137 -2.98 -5.90 -17.88
C PRO A 137 -1.83 -6.71 -17.26
N VAL A 138 -0.58 -6.26 -17.38
CA VAL A 138 0.61 -6.98 -16.89
C VAL A 138 0.73 -6.87 -15.38
N ALA A 139 0.57 -5.65 -14.85
CA ALA A 139 0.56 -5.40 -13.40
C ALA A 139 -0.64 -6.11 -12.75
N ARG A 140 -1.83 -5.96 -13.33
CA ARG A 140 -3.06 -6.61 -12.85
C ARG A 140 -2.98 -8.14 -12.86
N ALA A 141 -2.37 -8.74 -13.89
CA ALA A 141 -2.12 -10.19 -13.92
C ALA A 141 -1.16 -10.66 -12.81
N GLY A 142 -0.41 -9.74 -12.21
CA GLY A 142 0.47 -9.99 -11.05
C GLY A 142 -0.21 -9.90 -9.70
N LEU A 143 -1.47 -9.46 -9.61
CA LEU A 143 -2.17 -9.37 -8.33
C LEU A 143 -2.32 -10.75 -7.68
N ARG A 144 -1.90 -10.87 -6.43
CA ARG A 144 -1.97 -12.10 -5.63
C ARG A 144 -2.38 -11.76 -4.21
N GLN A 145 -3.21 -12.59 -3.62
CA GLN A 145 -3.44 -12.59 -2.17
C GLN A 145 -2.35 -13.40 -1.47
N CYS A 146 -1.91 -12.94 -0.29
CA CYS A 146 -0.91 -13.63 0.51
C CYS A 146 -1.37 -15.04 0.91
N ALA A 147 -0.53 -16.05 0.66
CA ALA A 147 -0.76 -17.44 1.08
C ALA A 147 -0.32 -17.70 2.54
N GLY A 148 -0.24 -16.66 3.37
CA GLY A 148 0.09 -16.77 4.79
C GLY A 148 -1.19 -16.89 5.59
N ASP A 149 -1.17 -17.67 6.66
CA ASP A 149 -2.36 -17.94 7.48
C ASP A 149 -3.00 -16.65 8.03
N ASN A 150 -4.30 -16.46 7.84
CA ASN A 150 -5.03 -15.25 8.24
C ASN A 150 -4.42 -13.91 7.75
N CYS A 151 -3.79 -13.88 6.56
CA CYS A 151 -3.23 -12.65 5.98
C CYS A 151 -4.04 -12.21 4.74
N PRO A 152 -4.86 -11.15 4.83
CA PRO A 152 -5.67 -10.66 3.72
C PRO A 152 -4.90 -9.79 2.72
N ILE A 153 -3.62 -9.51 2.98
CA ILE A 153 -2.85 -8.56 2.17
C ILE A 153 -2.72 -9.05 0.73
N VAL A 154 -3.02 -8.15 -0.21
CA VAL A 154 -2.81 -8.31 -1.65
C VAL A 154 -1.52 -7.60 -2.06
N TYR A 155 -0.79 -8.17 -3.01
CA TYR A 155 0.45 -7.64 -3.56
C TYR A 155 0.56 -7.89 -5.06
N VAL A 156 1.47 -7.18 -5.73
CA VAL A 156 1.87 -7.50 -7.11
C VAL A 156 3.09 -8.43 -7.08
N ASP A 157 2.96 -9.59 -7.71
CA ASP A 157 4.09 -10.50 -7.93
C ASP A 157 4.92 -10.08 -9.15
N MET A 158 5.95 -9.29 -8.86
CA MET A 158 6.99 -8.87 -9.82
C MET A 158 8.20 -9.83 -9.84
N SER A 159 8.15 -10.96 -9.13
CA SER A 159 9.27 -11.90 -9.07
C SER A 159 9.47 -12.65 -10.40
N ARG A 160 10.72 -13.04 -10.68
CA ARG A 160 11.03 -13.84 -11.87
C ARG A 160 10.26 -15.15 -11.85
N GLY A 161 9.39 -15.34 -12.84
CA GLY A 161 8.51 -16.50 -12.98
C GLY A 161 7.27 -16.49 -12.09
N ARG A 162 6.91 -15.35 -11.47
CA ARG A 162 5.72 -15.19 -10.62
C ARG A 162 5.58 -16.27 -9.54
N ARG A 163 6.65 -16.45 -8.75
CA ARG A 163 6.77 -17.51 -7.74
C ARG A 163 6.59 -17.00 -6.31
N ARG A 164 6.30 -15.71 -6.11
CA ARG A 164 6.13 -15.14 -4.77
C ARG A 164 4.81 -15.65 -4.22
N ARG A 165 4.86 -16.21 -3.00
CA ARG A 165 3.68 -16.75 -2.29
C ARG A 165 3.17 -15.87 -1.16
N TRP A 166 4.00 -14.97 -0.65
CA TRP A 166 3.71 -14.18 0.54
C TRP A 166 3.91 -12.69 0.28
N CYS A 167 3.05 -11.88 0.88
CA CYS A 167 3.17 -10.42 0.82
C CYS A 167 4.42 -9.87 1.52
N SER A 168 5.15 -10.68 2.30
CA SER A 168 6.51 -10.37 2.75
C SER A 168 7.22 -11.66 3.09
N SER A 169 8.46 -11.83 2.62
CA SER A 169 9.28 -13.00 2.94
C SER A 169 9.69 -12.99 4.42
N GLU A 170 9.89 -11.80 4.98
CA GLU A 170 10.37 -11.59 6.34
C GLU A 170 9.25 -11.72 7.37
N VAL A 171 8.04 -11.24 7.04
CA VAL A 171 6.88 -11.34 7.95
C VAL A 171 6.14 -12.67 7.73
N CYS A 172 5.36 -12.75 6.64
CA CYS A 172 4.50 -13.91 6.40
C CYS A 172 5.29 -15.16 6.01
N GLY A 173 6.32 -15.02 5.17
CA GLY A 173 7.17 -16.15 4.79
C GLY A 173 7.91 -16.77 5.98
N ASN A 174 8.46 -15.95 6.87
CA ASN A 174 9.11 -16.43 8.09
C ASN A 174 8.10 -17.09 9.04
N ARG A 175 6.94 -16.46 9.28
CA ARG A 175 5.88 -17.03 10.11
C ARG A 175 5.48 -18.43 9.66
N GLU A 176 5.29 -18.65 8.35
CA GLU A 176 4.96 -19.97 7.80
C GLU A 176 6.12 -20.98 7.92
N ARG A 177 7.38 -20.55 7.76
CA ARG A 177 8.55 -21.41 8.00
C ARG A 177 8.63 -21.86 9.45
N VAL A 178 8.45 -20.93 10.39
CA VAL A 178 8.46 -21.21 11.83
C VAL A 178 7.31 -22.15 12.22
N ALA A 179 6.09 -21.89 11.75
CA ALA A 179 4.93 -22.74 12.02
C ALA A 179 5.15 -24.17 11.50
N ARG A 180 5.72 -24.32 10.30
CA ARG A 180 6.06 -25.64 9.74
C ARG A 180 7.13 -26.36 10.55
N HIS A 181 8.16 -25.66 11.01
CA HIS A 181 9.20 -26.24 11.87
C HIS A 181 8.61 -26.75 13.19
N ARG A 182 7.77 -25.94 13.86
CA ARG A 182 7.07 -26.33 15.09
C ARG A 182 6.18 -27.56 14.91
N ARG A 183 5.40 -27.64 13.83
CA ARG A 183 4.58 -28.82 13.51
C ARG A 183 5.42 -30.09 13.33
N ARG A 184 6.58 -30.01 12.67
CA ARG A 184 7.50 -31.14 12.51
C ARG A 184 8.09 -31.60 13.84
N ALA A 185 8.53 -30.67 14.68
CA ALA A 185 9.06 -30.99 16.01
C ALA A 185 8.01 -31.63 16.93
N ALA A 186 6.75 -31.18 16.87
CA ALA A 186 5.65 -31.76 17.63
C ALA A 186 5.28 -33.19 17.18
N LEU A 187 5.43 -33.51 15.89
CA LEU A 187 5.23 -34.87 15.38
C LEU A 187 6.38 -35.81 15.79
N ALA A 188 7.62 -35.31 15.76
CA ALA A 188 8.81 -36.07 16.13
C ALA A 188 8.90 -36.37 17.64
N SER A 189 8.25 -35.58 18.49
CA SER A 189 8.21 -35.78 19.95
C SER A 189 7.04 -36.65 20.44
N ARG A 190 6.13 -37.03 19.54
CA ARG A 190 4.99 -37.93 19.82
C ARG A 190 5.23 -39.36 19.32
N THR A 191 6.39 -39.62 18.73
CA THR A 191 6.88 -40.94 18.32
C THR A 191 7.96 -41.38 19.30
#